data_AF-A0A963DK05-F1
#
_entry.id   AF-A0A963DK05-F1
#
_cell.length_a   1.000
_cell.length_b   1.000
_cell.length_c   1.000
_cell.angle_alpha   90.00
_cell.angle_beta   90.00
_cell.angle_gamma   90.00
#
_symmetry.space_group_name_H-M   'P 1'
#
loop_
_entity.id
_entity.type
_entity.pdbx_description
1 polymer ?
#
loop_
_entity_poly.entity_id
_entity_poly.type
_entity_poly.pdbx_seq_one_letter_code
_entity_poly.pdbx_strand_id
1 'polypeptide(L)'
;MDHEIKLKIASHTVTRPDSPGFDESPVGVAAAVAVDALNEATAARQAVLNDPLLSNEGKRRKIVPIEDALWTTYGRQAEAVTAFGQAADAREAHLYRLLPVAPDPAMTPYDIALDAETRGWWRGLDADGRSKALKAIRADDKAHAGAIRALLRTPVPLDLADHETRILREMFEDSRRLANPEEAARVDMDREHLAIAERLIAQIRGIGFAALPDWNAGRLLTFLLDKGMDSAAVAIFGAADVAKAQQQRKARARVQKLAA
;
A
#
# COMPACT_ATOMS: atom_id res chain seq x y z
N MET A 1 -12.80 3.34 -23.86
CA MET A 1 -12.26 2.01 -24.19
C MET A 1 -11.04 1.87 -23.32
N ASP A 2 -11.06 0.97 -22.34
CA ASP A 2 -9.92 0.78 -21.46
C ASP A 2 -8.83 0.10 -22.29
N HIS A 3 -7.75 0.84 -22.57
CA HIS A 3 -6.61 0.30 -23.28
C HIS A 3 -5.88 -0.67 -22.33
N GLU A 4 -5.56 -1.87 -22.81
CA GLU A 4 -4.81 -2.86 -22.04
C GLU A 4 -3.40 -3.01 -22.61
N ILE A 5 -2.40 -2.97 -21.72
CA ILE A 5 -1.00 -3.25 -22.05
C ILE A 5 -0.73 -4.73 -21.80
N LYS A 6 -0.21 -5.42 -22.82
CA LYS A 6 0.23 -6.82 -22.75
C LYS A 6 1.71 -6.89 -22.42
N LEU A 7 2.03 -7.45 -21.26
CA LEU A 7 3.38 -7.73 -20.79
C LEU A 7 3.69 -9.21 -20.97
N LYS A 8 4.89 -9.52 -21.45
CA LYS A 8 5.38 -10.90 -21.57
C LYS A 8 6.28 -11.21 -20.36
N ILE A 9 5.84 -12.17 -19.55
CA ILE A 9 6.55 -12.59 -18.33
C ILE A 9 6.80 -14.09 -18.44
N ALA A 10 8.05 -14.47 -18.68
CA ALA A 10 8.46 -15.81 -19.09
C ALA A 10 7.62 -16.28 -20.30
N SER A 11 6.92 -17.41 -20.16
CA SER A 11 5.99 -17.94 -21.16
C SER A 11 4.56 -17.39 -21.04
N HIS A 12 4.28 -16.53 -20.06
CA HIS A 12 2.95 -16.00 -19.79
C HIS A 12 2.76 -14.63 -20.40
N THR A 13 1.51 -14.32 -20.79
CA THR A 13 1.09 -12.97 -21.14
C THR A 13 0.21 -12.45 -20.02
N VAL A 14 0.63 -11.33 -19.42
CA VAL A 14 -0.10 -10.63 -18.37
C VAL A 14 -0.64 -9.33 -18.94
N THR A 15 -1.89 -9.00 -18.62
CA THR A 15 -2.47 -7.70 -18.97
C THR A 15 -2.51 -6.80 -17.74
N ARG A 16 -2.26 -5.52 -17.98
CA ARG A 16 -2.52 -4.45 -17.01
C ARG A 16 -3.29 -3.33 -17.73
N PRO A 17 -4.09 -2.54 -16.99
CA PRO A 17 -4.69 -1.33 -17.58
C PRO A 17 -3.58 -0.37 -18.03
N ASP A 18 -3.84 0.33 -19.13
CA ASP A 18 -3.04 1.48 -19.56
C ASP A 18 -3.38 2.66 -18.66
N SER A 19 -2.41 3.09 -17.85
CA SER A 19 -2.57 4.18 -16.90
C SER A 19 -1.53 5.25 -17.19
N PRO A 20 -1.92 6.51 -17.44
CA PRO A 20 -1.01 7.58 -17.78
C PRO A 20 0.10 7.74 -16.74
N GLY A 21 1.35 7.84 -17.20
CA GLY A 21 2.50 8.07 -16.31
C GLY A 21 2.92 6.86 -15.47
N PHE A 22 2.27 5.70 -15.63
CA PHE A 22 2.57 4.53 -14.81
C PHE A 22 4.00 4.05 -15.02
N ASP A 23 4.46 3.94 -16.27
CA ASP A 23 5.80 3.41 -16.58
C ASP A 23 6.93 4.32 -16.11
N GLU A 24 6.68 5.62 -16.00
CA GLU A 24 7.61 6.60 -15.45
C GLU A 24 7.51 6.72 -13.92
N SER A 25 6.43 6.21 -13.31
CA SER A 25 6.25 6.23 -11.87
C SER A 25 7.27 5.33 -11.16
N PRO A 26 7.66 5.64 -9.90
CA PRO A 26 8.58 4.79 -9.14
C PRO A 26 8.11 3.34 -9.02
N VAL A 27 6.79 3.11 -8.91
CA VAL A 27 6.22 1.76 -8.78
C VAL A 27 6.10 1.02 -10.11
N GLY A 28 5.90 1.73 -11.22
CA GLY A 28 5.97 1.15 -12.55
C GLY A 28 7.40 0.72 -12.91
N VAL A 29 8.39 1.56 -12.60
CA VAL A 29 9.81 1.20 -12.74
C VAL A 29 10.15 -0.02 -11.87
N ALA A 30 9.71 -0.05 -10.61
CA ALA A 30 9.92 -1.20 -9.73
C ALA A 30 9.29 -2.48 -10.28
N ALA A 31 8.06 -2.39 -10.80
CA ALA A 31 7.37 -3.52 -11.43
C ALA A 31 8.10 -4.00 -12.69
N ALA A 32 8.54 -3.09 -13.56
CA ALA A 32 9.29 -3.42 -14.77
C ALA A 32 10.61 -4.15 -14.45
N VAL A 33 11.38 -3.64 -13.48
CA VAL A 33 12.62 -4.29 -13.02
C VAL A 33 12.35 -5.70 -12.48
N ALA A 34 11.24 -5.90 -11.77
CA ALA A 34 10.86 -7.24 -11.28
C ALA A 34 10.46 -8.19 -12.42
N VAL A 35 9.78 -7.69 -13.46
CA VAL A 35 9.45 -8.46 -14.67
C VAL A 35 10.72 -8.87 -15.41
N ASP A 36 11.62 -7.92 -15.65
CA ASP A 36 12.88 -8.15 -16.36
C ASP A 36 13.74 -9.17 -15.62
N ALA A 37 13.86 -9.04 -14.30
CA ALA A 37 14.59 -10.01 -13.47
C ALA A 37 14.03 -11.43 -13.62
N LEU A 38 12.71 -11.60 -13.67
CA LEU A 38 12.08 -12.92 -13.86
C LEU A 38 12.32 -13.47 -15.27
N ASN A 39 12.23 -12.61 -16.29
CA ASN A 39 12.52 -12.98 -17.67
C ASN A 39 13.98 -13.45 -17.84
N GLU A 40 14.93 -12.66 -17.31
CA GLU A 40 16.35 -12.96 -17.33
C GLU A 40 16.66 -14.26 -16.58
N ALA A 41 16.14 -14.41 -15.36
CA ALA A 41 16.36 -15.61 -14.56
C ALA A 41 15.80 -16.87 -15.22
N THR A 42 14.62 -16.78 -15.84
CA THR A 42 14.01 -17.91 -16.56
C THR A 42 14.84 -18.31 -17.77
N ALA A 43 15.29 -17.33 -18.57
CA ALA A 43 16.14 -17.57 -19.73
C ALA A 43 17.50 -18.17 -19.34
N ALA A 44 18.16 -17.59 -18.32
CA ALA A 44 19.44 -18.08 -17.82
C ALA A 44 19.33 -19.49 -17.23
N ARG A 45 18.26 -19.78 -16.47
CA ARG A 45 17.98 -21.12 -15.95
C ARG A 45 17.81 -22.13 -17.09
N GLN A 46 17.05 -21.79 -18.13
CA GLN A 46 16.86 -22.67 -19.28
C GLN A 46 18.16 -22.95 -20.02
N ALA A 47 19.03 -21.94 -20.17
CA ALA A 47 20.35 -22.12 -20.76
C ALA A 47 21.22 -23.11 -19.95
N VAL A 48 21.21 -23.01 -18.62
CA VAL A 48 21.94 -23.95 -17.74
C VAL A 48 21.35 -25.37 -17.82
N LEU A 49 20.03 -25.51 -17.87
CA LEU A 49 19.38 -26.81 -17.99
C LEU A 49 19.69 -27.50 -19.32
N ASN A 50 19.80 -26.73 -20.40
CA ASN A 50 20.08 -27.23 -21.74
C ASN A 50 21.58 -27.46 -22.00
N ASP A 51 22.48 -27.04 -21.10
CA ASP A 51 23.92 -27.27 -21.22
C ASP A 51 24.24 -28.77 -21.07
N PRO A 52 24.73 -29.44 -22.14
CA PRO A 52 25.04 -30.88 -22.11
C PRO A 52 26.35 -31.18 -21.37
N LEU A 53 27.20 -30.19 -21.12
CA LEU A 53 28.50 -30.37 -20.47
C LEU A 53 28.40 -30.37 -18.94
N LEU A 54 27.25 -29.99 -18.39
CA LEU A 54 27.04 -29.95 -16.96
C LEU A 54 26.38 -31.23 -16.45
N SER A 55 26.95 -31.81 -15.39
CA SER A 55 26.27 -32.80 -14.57
C SER A 55 25.07 -32.18 -13.85
N ASN A 56 24.14 -33.01 -13.35
CA ASN A 56 22.99 -32.53 -12.58
C ASN A 56 23.40 -31.67 -11.37
N GLU A 57 24.46 -32.08 -10.67
CA GLU A 57 25.02 -31.30 -9.56
C GLU A 57 25.63 -29.97 -10.03
N GLY A 58 26.32 -29.97 -11.17
CA GLY A 58 26.84 -28.75 -11.80
C GLY A 58 25.74 -27.78 -12.21
N LYS A 59 24.64 -28.28 -12.78
CA LYS A 59 23.44 -27.50 -13.12
C LYS A 59 22.85 -26.86 -11.86
N ARG A 60 22.64 -27.65 -10.81
CA ARG A 60 22.12 -27.16 -9.53
C ARG A 60 22.97 -26.02 -8.96
N ARG A 61 24.30 -26.20 -8.92
CA ARG A 61 25.25 -25.18 -8.44
C ARG A 61 25.20 -23.88 -9.24
N LYS A 62 24.93 -23.94 -10.55
CA LYS A 62 24.79 -22.75 -11.40
C LYS A 62 23.40 -22.10 -11.30
N ILE A 63 22.34 -22.88 -11.09
CA ILE A 63 20.96 -22.37 -11.03
C ILE A 63 20.69 -21.61 -9.72
N VAL A 64 21.15 -22.14 -8.58
CA VAL A 64 20.90 -21.53 -7.26
C VAL A 64 21.23 -20.02 -7.22
N PRO A 65 22.42 -19.54 -7.63
CA PRO A 65 22.72 -18.11 -7.57
C PRO A 65 21.84 -17.26 -8.50
N ILE A 66 21.34 -17.82 -9.61
CA ILE A 66 20.41 -17.12 -10.52
C ILE A 66 19.06 -16.91 -9.82
N GLU A 67 18.53 -17.96 -9.20
CA GLU A 67 17.26 -17.89 -8.49
C GLU A 67 17.36 -17.01 -7.24
N ASP A 68 18.46 -17.10 -6.48
CA ASP A 68 18.71 -16.23 -5.33
C ASP A 68 18.77 -14.75 -5.75
N ALA A 69 19.43 -14.44 -6.88
CA ALA A 69 19.50 -13.09 -7.42
C ALA A 69 18.11 -12.56 -7.82
N LEU A 70 17.31 -13.37 -8.52
CA LEU A 70 15.92 -13.05 -8.83
C LEU A 70 15.13 -12.68 -7.58
N TRP A 71 15.11 -13.56 -6.58
CA TRP A 71 14.28 -13.35 -5.40
C TRP A 71 14.77 -12.20 -4.52
N THR A 72 16.08 -11.92 -4.56
CA THR A 72 16.64 -10.70 -3.95
C THR A 72 16.11 -9.44 -4.67
N THR A 73 16.16 -9.41 -6.01
CA THR A 73 15.62 -8.28 -6.79
C THR A 73 14.13 -8.12 -6.57
N TYR A 74 13.36 -9.20 -6.67
CA TYR A 74 11.91 -9.21 -6.41
C TYR A 74 11.58 -8.66 -5.02
N GLY A 75 12.30 -9.11 -3.98
CA GLY A 75 12.11 -8.62 -2.62
C GLY A 75 12.34 -7.11 -2.49
N ARG A 76 13.40 -6.58 -3.11
CA ARG A 76 13.69 -5.13 -3.11
C ARG A 76 12.63 -4.33 -3.83
N GLN A 77 12.10 -4.83 -4.95
CA GLN A 77 11.04 -4.13 -5.68
C GLN A 77 9.71 -4.16 -4.91
N ALA A 78 9.40 -5.25 -4.22
CA ALA A 78 8.24 -5.31 -3.33
C ALA A 78 8.35 -4.29 -2.16
N GLU A 79 9.55 -4.09 -1.60
CA GLU A 79 9.81 -3.03 -0.62
C GLU A 79 9.61 -1.63 -1.21
N ALA A 80 10.11 -1.39 -2.42
CA ALA A 80 9.94 -0.10 -3.10
C ALA A 80 8.45 0.24 -3.33
N VAL A 81 7.65 -0.74 -3.76
CA VAL A 81 6.19 -0.58 -3.91
C VAL A 81 5.53 -0.28 -2.57
N THR A 82 5.93 -0.98 -1.50
CA THR A 82 5.39 -0.73 -0.15
C THR A 82 5.76 0.66 0.37
N ALA A 83 7.00 1.10 0.18
CA ALA A 83 7.46 2.42 0.59
C ALA A 83 6.73 3.53 -0.16
N PHE A 84 6.45 3.33 -1.45
CA PHE A 84 5.62 4.24 -2.23
C PHE A 84 4.18 4.29 -1.69
N GLY A 85 3.59 3.14 -1.36
CA GLY A 85 2.26 3.08 -0.74
C GLY A 85 2.18 3.86 0.57
N GLN A 86 3.19 3.73 1.43
CA GLN A 86 3.29 4.52 2.67
C GLN A 86 3.43 6.03 2.41
N ALA A 87 4.15 6.42 1.35
CA ALA A 87 4.26 7.81 0.95
C ALA A 87 2.93 8.36 0.42
N ALA A 88 2.18 7.57 -0.36
CA ALA A 88 0.84 7.90 -0.82
C ALA A 88 -0.14 8.01 0.35
N ASP A 89 -0.10 7.08 1.32
CA ASP A 89 -0.86 7.14 2.57
C ASP A 89 -0.57 8.44 3.34
N ALA A 90 0.71 8.79 3.49
CA ALA A 90 1.11 10.01 4.18
C ALA A 90 0.64 11.28 3.44
N ARG A 91 0.70 11.28 2.11
CA ARG A 91 0.22 12.38 1.26
C ARG A 91 -1.29 12.56 1.38
N GLU A 92 -2.05 11.47 1.30
CA GLU A 92 -3.50 11.49 1.47
C GLU A 92 -3.90 11.93 2.89
N ALA A 93 -3.24 11.39 3.91
CA ALA A 93 -3.44 11.81 5.29
C ALA A 93 -3.12 13.30 5.49
N HIS A 94 -2.14 13.85 4.76
CA HIS A 94 -1.85 15.27 4.76
C HIS A 94 -2.97 16.10 4.11
N LEU A 95 -3.49 15.65 2.95
CA LEU A 95 -4.60 16.31 2.27
C LEU A 95 -5.84 16.42 3.17
N TYR A 96 -6.15 15.34 3.90
CA TYR A 96 -7.31 15.23 4.80
C TYR A 96 -6.98 15.55 6.27
N ARG A 97 -5.83 16.15 6.54
CA ARG A 97 -5.45 16.48 7.91
C ARG A 97 -6.42 17.48 8.52
N LEU A 98 -7.08 17.07 9.60
CA LEU A 98 -7.77 17.98 10.50
C LEU A 98 -6.73 18.59 11.45
N LEU A 99 -6.54 19.91 11.37
CA LEU A 99 -5.70 20.62 12.33
C LEU A 99 -6.40 20.61 13.70
N PRO A 100 -5.72 20.22 14.80
CA PRO A 100 -6.32 20.24 16.13
C PRO A 100 -6.63 21.68 16.56
N VAL A 101 -7.61 21.84 17.46
CA VAL A 101 -8.02 23.17 18.00
C VAL A 101 -6.86 23.90 18.69
N ALA A 102 -5.86 23.16 19.19
CA ALA A 102 -4.59 23.69 19.68
C ALA A 102 -3.47 22.62 19.52
N PRO A 103 -2.20 23.01 19.28
CA PRO A 103 -1.67 24.34 19.02
C PRO A 103 -1.52 24.53 17.50
N ASP A 104 -2.60 24.87 16.81
CA ASP A 104 -2.49 25.37 15.44
C ASP A 104 -2.23 26.89 15.52
N PRO A 105 -1.03 27.38 15.18
CA PRO A 105 -0.73 28.81 15.21
C PRO A 105 -1.59 29.63 14.25
N ALA A 106 -2.31 28.99 13.32
CA ALA A 106 -3.26 29.64 12.43
C ALA A 106 -4.68 29.80 13.02
N MET A 107 -5.03 29.15 14.13
CA MET A 107 -6.33 29.34 14.77
C MET A 107 -6.31 30.55 15.70
N THR A 108 -7.25 31.47 15.47
CA THR A 108 -7.46 32.61 16.35
C THR A 108 -8.30 32.21 17.58
N PRO A 109 -8.22 32.93 18.70
CA PRO A 109 -9.13 32.73 19.83
C PRO A 109 -10.62 32.78 19.44
N TYR A 110 -10.95 33.56 18.40
CA TYR A 110 -12.29 33.64 17.84
C TYR A 110 -12.71 32.31 17.18
N ASP A 111 -11.83 31.69 16.38
CA ASP A 111 -12.12 30.40 15.74
C ASP A 111 -12.36 29.30 16.78
N ILE A 112 -11.60 29.32 17.89
CA ILE A 112 -11.75 28.37 18.99
C ILE A 112 -13.13 28.54 19.66
N ALA A 113 -13.56 29.77 19.89
CA ALA A 113 -14.87 30.07 20.47
C ALA A 113 -16.01 29.64 19.54
N LEU A 114 -15.90 29.91 18.24
CA LEU A 114 -16.88 29.52 17.23
C LEU A 114 -16.99 28.00 17.10
N ASP A 115 -15.85 27.29 17.14
CA ASP A 115 -15.80 25.83 17.17
C ASP A 115 -16.54 25.28 18.39
N ALA A 116 -16.37 25.89 19.57
CA ALA A 116 -17.05 25.50 20.80
C ALA A 116 -18.57 25.76 20.74
N GLU A 117 -18.98 26.92 20.23
CA GLU A 117 -20.40 27.29 20.03
C GLU A 117 -21.08 26.34 19.06
N THR A 118 -20.45 26.05 17.92
CA THR A 118 -20.98 25.12 16.90
C THR A 118 -21.21 23.73 17.50
N ARG A 119 -20.25 23.23 18.29
CA ARG A 119 -20.41 21.94 18.99
C ARG A 119 -21.52 21.99 20.05
N GLY A 120 -21.65 23.11 20.77
CA GLY A 120 -22.72 23.33 21.73
C GLY A 120 -24.10 23.30 21.09
N TRP A 121 -24.27 24.03 19.98
CA TRP A 121 -25.46 24.03 19.15
C TRP A 121 -25.81 22.62 18.67
N TRP A 122 -24.83 21.88 18.14
CA TRP A 122 -25.05 20.52 17.64
C TRP A 122 -25.54 19.55 18.72
N ARG A 123 -24.97 19.62 19.93
CA ARG A 123 -25.42 18.80 21.08
C ARG A 123 -26.82 19.15 21.55
N GLY A 124 -27.26 20.39 21.32
CA GLY A 124 -28.61 20.84 21.65
C GLY A 124 -29.68 20.34 20.67
N LEU A 125 -29.30 19.77 19.53
CA LEU A 125 -30.23 19.23 18.54
C LEU A 125 -30.66 17.80 18.90
N ASP A 126 -31.94 17.51 18.70
CA ASP A 126 -32.45 16.14 18.67
C ASP A 126 -32.11 15.45 17.33
N ALA A 127 -32.48 14.18 17.18
CA ALA A 127 -32.14 13.41 15.98
C ALA A 127 -32.74 14.01 14.69
N ASP A 128 -33.97 14.54 14.73
CA ASP A 128 -34.60 15.19 13.57
C ASP A 128 -33.89 16.52 13.24
N GLY A 129 -33.55 17.31 14.26
CA GLY A 129 -32.77 18.53 14.14
C GLY A 129 -31.40 18.28 13.52
N ARG A 130 -30.66 17.24 13.99
CA ARG A 130 -29.38 16.84 13.41
C ARG A 130 -29.53 16.38 11.95
N SER A 131 -30.56 15.60 11.64
CA SER A 131 -30.84 15.18 10.26
C SER A 131 -31.10 16.37 9.33
N LYS A 132 -31.89 17.35 9.77
CA LYS A 132 -32.14 18.60 9.02
C LYS A 132 -30.88 19.44 8.87
N ALA A 133 -30.08 19.57 9.93
CA ALA A 133 -28.80 20.25 9.89
C ALA A 133 -27.83 19.59 8.89
N LEU A 134 -27.68 18.25 8.92
CA LEU A 134 -26.86 17.52 7.94
C LEU A 134 -27.34 17.75 6.50
N LYS A 135 -28.66 17.77 6.26
CA LYS A 135 -29.21 18.07 4.93
C LYS A 135 -28.87 19.49 4.48
N ALA A 136 -28.97 20.46 5.37
CA ALA A 136 -28.62 21.85 5.08
C ALA A 136 -27.11 22.02 4.80
N ILE A 137 -26.26 21.45 5.66
CA ILE A 137 -24.81 21.44 5.48
C ILE A 137 -24.46 20.76 4.16
N ARG A 138 -25.12 19.66 3.80
CA ARG A 138 -24.89 18.94 2.54
C ARG A 138 -25.35 19.71 1.30
N ALA A 139 -26.36 20.56 1.44
CA ALA A 139 -26.85 21.38 0.33
C ALA A 139 -25.88 22.52 -0.03
N ASP A 140 -25.11 23.01 0.94
CA ASP A 140 -24.09 24.06 0.75
C ASP A 140 -22.86 23.81 1.65
N ASP A 141 -22.07 22.80 1.28
CA ASP A 141 -20.90 22.35 2.03
C ASP A 141 -19.84 23.46 2.18
N LYS A 142 -19.68 24.30 1.15
CA LYS A 142 -18.75 25.43 1.15
C LYS A 142 -19.14 26.51 2.15
N ALA A 143 -20.42 26.90 2.20
CA ALA A 143 -20.90 27.86 3.20
C ALA A 143 -20.76 27.30 4.63
N HIS A 144 -20.83 25.98 4.79
CA HIS A 144 -20.78 25.30 6.08
C HIS A 144 -19.42 24.65 6.42
N ALA A 145 -18.36 24.93 5.67
CA ALA A 145 -17.04 24.34 5.88
C ALA A 145 -16.47 24.57 7.29
N GLY A 146 -16.76 25.72 7.90
CA GLY A 146 -16.42 26.01 9.30
C GLY A 146 -17.10 25.05 10.28
N ALA A 147 -18.40 24.81 10.08
CA ALA A 147 -19.17 23.92 10.95
C ALA A 147 -18.72 22.45 10.81
N ILE A 148 -18.46 22.00 9.58
CA ILE A 148 -17.93 20.65 9.31
C ILE A 148 -16.61 20.44 10.08
N ARG A 149 -15.66 21.40 9.98
CA ARG A 149 -14.39 21.33 10.72
C ARG A 149 -14.59 21.33 12.23
N ALA A 150 -15.46 22.21 12.75
CA ALA A 150 -15.72 22.32 14.19
C ALA A 150 -16.25 21.02 14.81
N LEU A 151 -17.14 20.33 14.08
CA LEU A 151 -17.72 19.05 14.50
C LEU A 151 -16.71 17.91 14.42
N LEU A 152 -15.87 17.88 13.39
CA LEU A 152 -14.82 16.86 13.24
C LEU A 152 -13.62 17.03 14.20
N ARG A 153 -13.35 18.27 14.66
CA ARG A 153 -12.29 18.59 15.62
C ARG A 153 -12.63 18.29 17.08
N THR A 154 -13.79 17.68 17.36
CA THR A 154 -14.25 17.47 18.73
C THR A 154 -13.28 16.56 19.53
N PRO A 155 -12.72 17.03 20.66
CA PRO A 155 -11.84 16.21 21.50
C PRO A 155 -12.61 15.24 22.41
N VAL A 156 -13.88 15.55 22.66
CA VAL A 156 -14.82 14.66 23.37
C VAL A 156 -15.61 13.95 22.28
N PRO A 157 -15.86 12.62 22.36
CA PRO A 157 -16.83 11.98 21.50
C PRO A 157 -18.10 12.81 21.55
N LEU A 158 -18.42 13.50 20.46
CA LEU A 158 -19.81 13.84 20.28
C LEU A 158 -20.51 12.49 20.20
N ASP A 159 -21.67 12.32 20.82
CA ASP A 159 -22.54 11.16 20.58
C ASP A 159 -23.11 11.21 19.14
N LEU A 160 -22.29 11.62 18.18
CA LEU A 160 -22.47 11.41 16.77
C LEU A 160 -22.55 9.90 16.59
N ALA A 161 -23.70 9.44 16.13
CA ALA A 161 -23.78 8.09 15.63
C ALA A 161 -22.77 7.95 14.46
N ASP A 162 -22.16 6.77 14.31
CA ASP A 162 -21.09 6.53 13.32
C ASP A 162 -21.43 7.03 11.91
N HIS A 163 -22.72 6.99 11.55
CA HIS A 163 -23.22 7.49 10.26
C HIS A 163 -23.09 9.02 10.10
N GLU A 164 -23.34 9.82 11.15
CA GLU A 164 -23.24 11.28 11.10
C GLU A 164 -21.77 11.69 10.94
N THR A 165 -20.85 11.06 11.69
CA THR A 165 -19.40 11.27 11.57
C THR A 165 -18.90 10.92 10.18
N ARG A 166 -19.36 9.80 9.60
CA ARG A 166 -19.00 9.41 8.24
C ARG A 166 -19.44 10.45 7.20
N ILE A 167 -20.68 10.94 7.28
CA ILE A 167 -21.18 11.98 6.35
C ILE A 167 -20.34 13.26 6.47
N LEU A 168 -20.07 13.73 7.68
CA LEU A 168 -19.26 14.93 7.89
C LEU A 168 -17.83 14.75 7.37
N ARG A 169 -17.26 13.56 7.52
CA ARG A 169 -15.93 13.21 6.99
C ARG A 169 -15.90 13.22 5.47
N GLU A 170 -16.86 12.57 4.81
CA GLU A 170 -16.99 12.55 3.35
C GLU A 170 -17.07 13.99 2.81
N MET A 171 -17.93 14.82 3.39
CA MET A 171 -18.07 16.22 2.98
C MET A 171 -16.79 17.04 3.21
N PHE A 172 -16.07 16.77 4.31
CA PHE A 172 -14.79 17.41 4.57
C PHE A 172 -13.76 17.01 3.51
N GLU A 173 -13.62 15.71 3.23
CA GLU A 173 -12.70 15.17 2.23
C GLU A 173 -13.00 15.75 0.84
N ASP A 174 -14.27 15.77 0.43
CA ASP A 174 -14.72 16.41 -0.82
C ASP A 174 -14.31 17.89 -0.88
N SER A 175 -14.56 18.65 0.20
CA SER A 175 -14.16 20.06 0.26
C SER A 175 -12.64 20.24 0.14
N ARG A 176 -11.84 19.34 0.72
CA ARG A 176 -10.37 19.38 0.66
C ARG A 176 -9.86 19.06 -0.73
N ARG A 177 -10.49 18.12 -1.42
CA ARG A 177 -10.20 17.76 -2.82
C ARG A 177 -10.55 18.91 -3.75
N LEU A 178 -11.70 19.55 -3.57
CA LEU A 178 -12.09 20.74 -4.35
C LEU A 178 -11.16 21.94 -4.11
N ALA A 179 -10.65 22.10 -2.89
CA ALA A 179 -9.71 23.16 -2.55
C ALA A 179 -8.28 22.89 -3.07
N ASN A 180 -7.90 21.62 -3.27
CA ASN A 180 -6.56 21.23 -3.74
C ASN A 180 -6.68 20.17 -4.86
N PRO A 181 -7.27 20.53 -6.02
CA PRO A 181 -7.62 19.55 -7.05
C PRO A 181 -6.39 18.86 -7.66
N GLU A 182 -5.26 19.56 -7.77
CA GLU A 182 -4.01 18.99 -8.28
C GLU A 182 -3.44 17.92 -7.34
N GLU A 183 -3.46 18.17 -6.04
CA GLU A 183 -2.96 17.22 -5.05
C GLU A 183 -3.91 16.02 -4.91
N ALA A 184 -5.22 16.25 -4.97
CA ALA A 184 -6.22 15.17 -5.02
C ALA A 184 -6.02 14.27 -6.25
N ALA A 185 -5.85 14.87 -7.43
CA ALA A 185 -5.59 14.12 -8.66
C ALA A 185 -4.27 13.33 -8.57
N ARG A 186 -3.24 13.89 -7.94
CA ARG A 186 -1.97 13.17 -7.69
C ARG A 186 -2.16 11.99 -6.75
N VAL A 187 -2.89 12.16 -5.64
CA VAL A 187 -3.21 11.05 -4.72
C VAL A 187 -3.96 9.95 -5.47
N ASP A 188 -4.96 10.28 -6.27
CA ASP A 188 -5.71 9.28 -7.05
C ASP A 188 -4.81 8.52 -8.01
N MET A 189 -3.93 9.24 -8.72
CA MET A 189 -2.97 8.64 -9.65
C MET A 189 -1.96 7.74 -8.91
N ASP A 190 -1.42 8.19 -7.77
CA ASP A 190 -0.52 7.40 -6.93
C ASP A 190 -1.21 6.11 -6.46
N ARG A 191 -2.50 6.18 -6.08
CA ARG A 191 -3.31 5.01 -5.66
C ARG A 191 -3.57 4.04 -6.80
N GLU A 192 -3.88 4.56 -7.98
CA GLU A 192 -4.09 3.76 -9.18
C GLU A 192 -2.79 3.03 -9.56
N HIS A 193 -1.67 3.76 -9.63
CA HIS A 193 -0.35 3.20 -9.93
C HIS A 193 0.04 2.14 -8.91
N LEU A 194 -0.15 2.41 -7.61
CA LEU A 194 0.12 1.44 -6.55
C LEU A 194 -0.69 0.15 -6.75
N ALA A 195 -1.99 0.24 -7.01
CA ALA A 195 -2.85 -0.93 -7.20
C ALA A 195 -2.43 -1.78 -8.42
N ILE A 196 -1.99 -1.14 -9.50
CA ILE A 196 -1.44 -1.83 -10.68
C ILE A 196 -0.13 -2.55 -10.31
N ALA A 197 0.78 -1.85 -9.63
CA ALA A 197 2.07 -2.41 -9.25
C ALA A 197 1.94 -3.58 -8.26
N GLU A 198 1.09 -3.47 -7.25
CA GLU A 198 0.81 -4.55 -6.29
C GLU A 198 0.29 -5.82 -6.99
N ARG A 199 -0.63 -5.64 -7.96
CA ARG A 199 -1.14 -6.76 -8.76
C ARG A 199 -0.04 -7.41 -9.59
N LEU A 200 0.82 -6.61 -10.24
CA LEU A 200 1.94 -7.12 -11.04
C LEU A 200 2.94 -7.87 -10.17
N ILE A 201 3.32 -7.33 -9.01
CA ILE A 201 4.22 -7.99 -8.06
C ILE A 201 3.64 -9.34 -7.61
N ALA A 202 2.34 -9.40 -7.28
CA ALA A 202 1.67 -10.64 -6.92
C ALA A 202 1.67 -11.68 -8.06
N GLN A 203 1.46 -11.24 -9.31
CA GLN A 203 1.50 -12.10 -10.49
C GLN A 203 2.92 -12.62 -10.79
N ILE A 204 3.94 -11.77 -10.68
CA ILE A 204 5.36 -12.14 -10.85
C ILE A 204 5.73 -13.25 -9.87
N ARG A 205 5.29 -13.18 -8.60
CA ARG A 205 5.50 -14.26 -7.63
C ARG A 205 4.86 -15.56 -8.09
N GLY A 206 3.59 -15.51 -8.51
CA GLY A 206 2.86 -16.70 -8.99
C GLY A 206 3.54 -17.36 -10.18
N ILE A 207 3.92 -16.57 -11.17
CA ILE A 207 4.64 -17.04 -12.37
C ILE A 207 6.04 -17.54 -12.00
N GLY A 208 6.74 -16.84 -11.10
CA GLY A 208 8.05 -17.23 -10.60
C GLY A 208 8.03 -18.61 -9.95
N PHE A 209 7.04 -18.92 -9.11
CA PHE A 209 6.88 -20.26 -8.53
C PHE A 209 6.57 -21.34 -9.58
N ALA A 210 5.79 -21.02 -10.62
CA ALA A 210 5.54 -21.96 -11.72
C ALA A 210 6.79 -22.21 -12.57
N ALA A 211 7.61 -21.18 -12.80
CA ALA A 211 8.85 -21.27 -13.58
C ALA A 211 10.01 -21.90 -12.81
N LEU A 212 10.00 -21.78 -11.48
CA LEU A 212 11.07 -22.21 -10.57
C LEU A 212 10.51 -23.22 -9.54
N PRO A 213 10.34 -24.50 -9.92
CA PRO A 213 9.61 -25.49 -9.10
C PRO A 213 10.28 -25.80 -7.76
N ASP A 214 11.57 -25.49 -7.60
CA ASP A 214 12.29 -25.66 -6.33
C ASP A 214 11.96 -24.55 -5.32
N TRP A 215 11.24 -23.51 -5.73
CA TRP A 215 10.79 -22.41 -4.88
C TRP A 215 9.31 -22.51 -4.55
N ASN A 216 9.00 -22.23 -3.28
CA ASN A 216 7.65 -22.10 -2.79
C ASN A 216 7.59 -20.93 -1.79
N ALA A 217 6.37 -20.57 -1.39
CA ALA A 217 6.11 -19.48 -0.46
C ALA A 217 6.95 -19.55 0.83
N GLY A 218 7.04 -20.73 1.46
CA GLY A 218 7.79 -20.91 2.70
C GLY A 218 9.30 -20.76 2.53
N ARG A 219 9.85 -21.28 1.42
CA ARG A 219 11.27 -21.11 1.07
C ARG A 219 11.59 -19.65 0.78
N LEU A 220 10.76 -18.96 0.01
CA LEU A 220 10.93 -17.54 -0.28
C LEU A 220 10.89 -16.69 0.99
N LEU A 221 9.91 -16.91 1.86
CA LEU A 221 9.83 -16.23 3.15
C LEU A 221 11.09 -16.45 3.98
N THR A 222 11.55 -17.70 4.11
CA THR A 222 12.77 -18.01 4.86
C THR A 222 13.99 -17.32 4.25
N PHE A 223 14.14 -17.39 2.93
CA PHE A 223 15.23 -16.74 2.20
C PHE A 223 15.29 -15.23 2.44
N LEU A 224 14.15 -14.53 2.33
CA LEU A 224 14.10 -13.08 2.58
C LEU A 224 14.51 -12.75 4.02
N LEU A 225 14.01 -13.52 5.00
CA LEU A 225 14.36 -13.33 6.41
C LEU A 225 15.80 -13.73 6.75
N ASP A 226 16.43 -14.61 5.96
CA ASP A 226 17.85 -14.95 6.09
C ASP A 226 18.75 -13.85 5.48
N LYS A 227 18.24 -13.14 4.47
CA LYS A 227 18.91 -11.97 3.85
C LYS A 227 18.73 -10.67 4.63
N GLY A 228 17.99 -10.68 5.74
CA GLY A 228 17.65 -9.48 6.52
C GLY A 228 16.66 -8.55 5.81
N MET A 229 15.86 -9.09 4.88
CA MET A 229 14.85 -8.37 4.11
C MET A 229 13.47 -8.52 4.78
N ASP A 230 13.38 -8.15 6.06
CA ASP A 230 12.16 -8.29 6.86
C ASP A 230 11.01 -7.42 6.29
N SER A 231 11.32 -6.22 5.79
CA SER A 231 10.34 -5.35 5.12
C SER A 231 9.76 -6.00 3.86
N ALA A 232 10.59 -6.60 3.00
CA ALA A 232 10.13 -7.34 1.83
C ALA A 232 9.25 -8.51 2.23
N ALA A 233 9.67 -9.26 3.24
CA ALA A 233 8.91 -10.39 3.74
C ALA A 233 7.51 -9.94 4.23
N VAL A 234 7.41 -8.82 4.94
CA VAL A 234 6.14 -8.25 5.39
C VAL A 234 5.30 -7.76 4.22
N ALA A 235 5.91 -7.10 3.23
CA ALA A 235 5.21 -6.66 2.03
C ALA A 235 4.56 -7.81 1.25
N ILE A 236 5.28 -8.94 1.12
CA ILE A 236 4.87 -10.06 0.27
C ILE A 236 3.90 -11.02 0.99
N PHE A 237 4.12 -11.26 2.28
CA PHE A 237 3.41 -12.29 3.06
C PHE A 237 2.53 -11.71 4.18
N GLY A 238 2.66 -10.42 4.48
CA GLY A 238 1.97 -9.80 5.61
C GLY A 238 2.71 -9.99 6.95
N ALA A 239 2.48 -9.05 7.87
CA ALA A 239 3.16 -9.02 9.16
C ALA A 239 2.88 -10.25 10.04
N ALA A 240 1.66 -10.81 9.96
CA ALA A 240 1.27 -11.98 10.76
C ALA A 240 2.08 -13.23 10.39
N ASP A 241 2.27 -13.50 9.10
CA ASP A 241 3.02 -14.67 8.62
C ASP A 241 4.51 -14.52 8.92
N VAL A 242 5.06 -13.32 8.77
CA VAL A 242 6.44 -13.02 9.16
C VAL A 242 6.66 -13.23 10.65
N ALA A 243 5.78 -12.71 11.51
CA ALA A 243 5.86 -12.89 12.95
C ALA A 243 5.82 -14.38 13.33
N LYS A 244 4.93 -15.15 12.71
CA LYS A 244 4.84 -16.61 12.89
C LYS A 244 6.13 -17.32 12.47
N ALA A 245 6.69 -16.98 11.31
CA ALA A 245 7.94 -17.57 10.83
C ALA A 245 9.13 -17.24 11.74
N GLN A 246 9.25 -15.99 12.21
CA GLN A 246 10.28 -15.59 13.16
C GLN A 246 10.16 -16.33 14.51
N GLN A 247 8.94 -16.52 15.02
CA GLN A 247 8.70 -17.31 16.23
C GLN A 247 9.13 -18.77 16.05
N GLN A 248 8.80 -19.38 14.90
CA GLN A 248 9.23 -20.75 14.58
C GLN A 248 10.75 -20.88 14.48
N ARG A 249 11.44 -19.89 13.87
CA ARG A 249 12.92 -19.85 13.83
C ARG A 249 13.52 -19.79 15.23
N LYS A 250 13.00 -18.92 16.10
CA LYS A 250 13.44 -18.81 17.51
C LYS A 250 13.22 -20.12 18.27
N ALA A 251 12.08 -20.79 18.08
CA ALA A 251 11.80 -22.07 18.71
C ALA A 251 12.79 -23.16 18.26
N ARG A 252 13.07 -23.26 16.95
CA ARG A 252 14.05 -24.22 16.40
C ARG A 252 15.47 -23.97 16.92
N ALA A 253 15.90 -22.71 16.98
CA ALA A 253 17.22 -22.36 17.52
C ALA A 253 17.37 -22.74 19.01
N ARG A 254 16.30 -22.60 19.80
CA ARG A 254 16.28 -23.05 21.20
C ARG A 254 16.42 -24.57 21.32
N VAL A 255 15.68 -25.33 20.51
CA VAL A 255 15.77 -26.81 20.50
C VAL A 255 17.18 -27.27 20.10
N GLN A 256 17.76 -26.68 19.06
CA GLN A 256 19.14 -26.99 18.64
C GLN A 256 20.16 -26.70 19.72
N LYS A 257 20.00 -25.59 20.45
CA LYS A 257 20.88 -25.23 21.58
C LYS A 257 20.74 -26.19 22.76
N LEU A 258 19.56 -26.78 22.98
CA LEU A 258 19.34 -27.77 24.04
C LEU A 258 19.86 -29.17 23.66
N ALA A 259 20.00 -29.45 22.36
CA ALA A 259 20.51 -30.72 21.85
C ALA A 259 22.04 -30.74 21.67
N ALA A 260 22.70 -29.58 21.77
CA ALA A 260 24.15 -29.40 21.68
C ALA A 260 24.77 -29.28 23.06
#